data_AF-A0A2A4Q5J1-F1
#
_entry.id   AF-A0A2A4Q5J1-F1
#
_cell.length_a   1.000
_cell.length_b   1.000
_cell.length_c   1.000
_cell.angle_alpha   90.00
_cell.angle_beta   90.00
_cell.angle_gamma   90.00
#
_symmetry.space_group_name_H-M   'P 1'
#
loop_
_entity.id
_entity.type
_entity.pdbx_description
1 polymer ?
#
loop_
_entity_poly.entity_id
_entity_poly.type
_entity_poly.pdbx_seq_one_letter_code
_entity_poly.pdbx_strand_id
1 'polypeptide(L)'
;MYKASRDKEAHEIEHNTEMEYDETVTILMQKGYDEADAVVIANLYKKNPTYWVDFMMNHELEIPDPTGDNPLYTGLATFGSFLVFGIIPLLPFLFLSNSSNTALFMYSIFGTFIALVLLGILKWKVVGTGLKTSLFEVVIIGSAAATVAYLVGSFFTI
;
A
#
# COMPACT_ATOMS: atom_id res chain seq x y z
N MET A 1 -2.07 -15.59 -6.21
CA MET A 1 -2.47 -14.79 -7.39
C MET A 1 -1.29 -14.69 -8.34
N TYR A 2 -0.28 -13.84 -8.11
CA TYR A 2 0.88 -13.67 -9.02
C TYR A 2 1.47 -14.98 -9.56
N LYS A 3 1.89 -15.90 -8.67
CA LYS A 3 2.50 -17.17 -9.09
C LYS A 3 1.59 -18.02 -9.99
N ALA A 4 0.29 -18.10 -9.66
CA ALA A 4 -0.66 -18.87 -10.45
C ALA A 4 -0.88 -18.24 -11.84
N SER A 5 -0.95 -16.90 -11.92
CA SER A 5 -1.01 -16.18 -13.20
C SER A 5 0.27 -16.38 -14.01
N ARG A 6 1.44 -16.29 -13.38
CA ARG A 6 2.73 -16.49 -14.05
C ARG A 6 2.91 -17.91 -14.56
N ASP A 7 2.46 -18.91 -13.81
CA ASP A 7 2.50 -20.32 -14.22
C ASP A 7 1.52 -20.57 -15.39
N LYS A 8 0.35 -19.90 -15.40
CA LYS A 8 -0.61 -19.93 -16.51
C LYS A 8 -0.01 -19.30 -17.77
N GLU A 9 0.58 -18.11 -17.64
CA GLU A 9 1.22 -17.36 -18.72
C GLU A 9 2.37 -18.15 -19.35
N ALA A 10 3.23 -18.74 -18.51
CA ALA A 10 4.31 -19.61 -19.00
C ALA A 10 3.78 -20.82 -19.77
N HIS A 11 2.65 -21.39 -19.34
CA HIS A 11 2.00 -22.49 -20.05
C HIS A 11 1.43 -22.05 -21.40
N GLU A 12 0.82 -20.87 -21.48
CA GLU A 12 0.26 -20.29 -22.71
C GLU A 12 1.36 -19.93 -23.71
N ILE A 13 2.47 -19.33 -23.28
CA ILE A 13 3.64 -19.09 -24.14
C ILE A 13 4.21 -20.39 -24.73
N GLU A 14 4.18 -21.49 -23.98
CA GLU A 14 4.66 -22.80 -24.46
C GLU A 14 3.67 -23.51 -25.40
N HIS A 15 2.37 -23.43 -25.13
CA HIS A 15 1.36 -24.25 -25.80
C HIS A 15 0.55 -23.49 -26.86
N ASN A 16 0.52 -22.16 -26.78
CA ASN A 16 -0.27 -21.27 -27.63
C ASN A 16 0.57 -20.08 -28.12
N THR A 17 1.85 -20.35 -28.42
CA THR A 17 2.87 -19.33 -28.73
C THR A 17 2.48 -18.33 -29.82
N GLU A 18 1.72 -18.74 -30.82
CA GLU A 18 1.31 -17.85 -31.91
C GLU A 18 0.26 -16.83 -31.44
N MET A 19 -0.65 -17.22 -30.54
CA MET A 19 -1.62 -16.30 -29.94
C MET A 19 -0.90 -15.27 -29.05
N GLU A 20 -0.03 -15.74 -28.16
CA GLU A 20 0.78 -14.86 -27.29
C GLU A 20 1.66 -13.89 -28.07
N TYR A 21 2.15 -14.34 -29.23
CA TYR A 21 2.92 -13.50 -30.14
C TYR A 21 2.08 -12.37 -30.73
N ASP A 22 0.88 -12.66 -31.20
CA ASP A 22 -0.04 -11.65 -31.76
C ASP A 22 -0.47 -10.65 -30.68
N GLU A 23 -0.68 -11.11 -29.46
CA GLU A 23 -0.96 -10.26 -28.29
C GLU A 23 0.23 -9.35 -27.96
N THR A 24 1.45 -9.89 -27.98
CA THR A 24 2.68 -9.11 -27.77
C THR A 24 2.84 -8.00 -28.79
N VAL A 25 2.61 -8.29 -30.08
CA VAL A 25 2.64 -7.28 -31.15
C VAL A 25 1.58 -6.21 -30.90
N THR A 26 0.36 -6.62 -30.53
CA THR A 26 -0.75 -5.71 -30.23
C THR A 26 -0.42 -4.76 -29.07
N ILE A 27 0.15 -5.29 -27.98
CA ILE A 27 0.58 -4.51 -26.81
C ILE A 27 1.66 -3.49 -27.19
N LEU A 28 2.63 -3.89 -28.01
CA LEU A 28 3.69 -3.00 -28.48
C LEU A 28 3.15 -1.87 -29.37
N MET A 29 2.21 -2.18 -30.27
CA MET A 29 1.53 -1.17 -31.08
C MET A 29 0.73 -0.18 -30.23
N GLN A 30 0.04 -0.66 -29.20
CA GLN A 30 -0.67 0.21 -28.24
C GLN A 30 0.28 1.13 -27.45
N LYS A 31 1.53 0.70 -27.26
CA LYS A 31 2.60 1.52 -26.66
C LYS A 31 3.24 2.51 -27.64
N GLY A 32 2.80 2.52 -28.90
CA GLY A 32 3.22 3.51 -29.90
C GLY A 32 4.31 3.04 -30.86
N TYR A 33 4.69 1.76 -30.85
CA TYR A 33 5.53 1.20 -31.91
C TYR A 33 4.72 1.04 -33.20
N ASP A 34 5.38 1.20 -34.35
CA ASP A 34 4.77 0.76 -35.60
C ASP A 34 4.75 -0.77 -35.68
N GLU A 35 3.92 -1.31 -36.59
CA GLU A 35 3.74 -2.76 -36.72
C GLU A 35 5.05 -3.49 -37.06
N ALA A 36 5.90 -2.88 -37.90
CA ALA A 36 7.16 -3.49 -38.31
C ALA A 36 8.13 -3.62 -37.14
N ASP A 37 8.29 -2.58 -36.33
CA ASP A 37 9.12 -2.58 -35.13
C ASP A 37 8.54 -3.51 -34.06
N ALA A 38 7.22 -3.49 -33.85
CA ALA A 38 6.54 -4.37 -32.90
C ALA A 38 6.79 -5.86 -33.22
N VAL A 39 6.69 -6.24 -34.50
CA VAL A 39 7.00 -7.59 -34.99
C VAL A 39 8.47 -7.96 -34.74
N VAL A 40 9.41 -7.05 -34.98
CA VAL A 40 10.83 -7.30 -34.72
C VAL A 40 11.08 -7.53 -33.23
N ILE A 41 10.48 -6.71 -32.37
CA ILE A 41 10.62 -6.82 -30.91
C ILE A 41 9.97 -8.12 -30.40
N ALA A 42 8.76 -8.46 -30.84
CA ALA A 42 8.08 -9.71 -30.47
C ALA A 42 8.92 -10.95 -30.83
N ASN A 43 9.60 -10.92 -31.99
CA ASN A 43 10.53 -11.98 -32.38
C ASN A 43 11.78 -12.07 -31.49
N LEU A 44 12.20 -10.98 -30.85
CA LEU A 44 13.27 -11.01 -29.85
C LEU A 44 12.78 -11.61 -28.53
N TYR A 45 11.56 -11.28 -28.09
CA TYR A 45 10.94 -11.87 -26.90
C TYR A 45 10.79 -13.40 -27.03
N LYS A 46 10.39 -13.90 -28.21
CA LYS A 46 10.27 -15.35 -28.49
C LYS A 46 11.58 -16.13 -28.23
N LYS A 47 12.75 -15.48 -28.29
CA LYS A 47 14.06 -16.10 -28.01
C LYS A 47 14.38 -16.19 -26.51
N ASN A 48 13.64 -15.50 -25.66
CA ASN A 48 13.79 -15.52 -24.22
C ASN A 48 12.42 -15.68 -23.54
N PRO A 49 11.86 -16.90 -23.51
CA PRO A 49 10.52 -17.16 -22.97
C PRO A 49 10.34 -16.68 -21.53
N THR A 50 11.38 -16.77 -20.70
CA THR A 50 11.33 -16.31 -19.30
C THR A 50 11.05 -14.81 -19.22
N TYR A 51 11.77 -14.01 -20.00
CA TYR A 51 11.58 -12.56 -20.02
C TYR A 51 10.30 -12.16 -20.76
N TRP A 52 9.86 -12.99 -21.71
CA TRP A 52 8.58 -12.81 -22.40
C TRP A 52 7.40 -12.98 -21.45
N VAL A 53 7.40 -14.01 -20.60
CA VAL A 53 6.42 -14.17 -19.51
C VAL A 53 6.41 -12.93 -18.62
N ASP A 54 7.58 -12.41 -18.23
CA ASP A 54 7.64 -11.22 -17.39
C ASP A 54 7.10 -9.96 -18.13
N PHE A 55 7.28 -9.87 -19.45
CA PHE A 55 6.67 -8.82 -20.27
C PHE A 55 5.15 -8.92 -20.29
N MET A 56 4.58 -10.10 -20.55
CA MET A 56 3.13 -10.31 -20.59
C MET A 56 2.49 -10.08 -19.21
N MET A 57 3.10 -10.62 -18.14
CA MET A 57 2.66 -10.38 -16.76
C MET A 57 2.55 -8.89 -16.40
N ASN A 58 3.47 -8.06 -16.90
CA ASN A 58 3.46 -6.62 -16.61
C ASN A 58 2.54 -5.81 -17.51
N HIS A 59 2.31 -6.25 -18.76
CA HIS A 59 1.67 -5.42 -19.77
C HIS A 59 0.29 -5.89 -20.22
N GLU A 60 0.05 -7.19 -20.20
CA GLU A 60 -1.24 -7.78 -20.52
C GLU A 60 -2.07 -7.93 -19.24
N LEU A 61 -1.49 -8.54 -18.20
CA LEU A 61 -2.18 -8.82 -16.94
C LEU A 61 -2.06 -7.67 -15.92
N GLU A 62 -1.16 -6.72 -16.15
CA GLU A 62 -0.85 -5.58 -15.27
C GLU A 62 -0.59 -6.01 -13.80
N ILE A 63 -0.01 -7.20 -13.60
CA ILE A 63 0.29 -7.72 -12.26
C ILE A 63 1.74 -7.41 -11.92
N PRO A 64 2.00 -6.46 -11.01
CA PRO A 64 3.36 -6.11 -10.62
C PRO A 64 4.04 -7.29 -9.91
N ASP A 65 5.35 -7.45 -10.15
CA ASP A 65 6.16 -8.48 -9.51
C ASP A 65 6.26 -8.24 -7.99
N PRO A 66 5.76 -9.15 -7.14
CA PRO A 66 5.83 -9.01 -5.69
C PRO A 66 7.21 -9.32 -5.10
N THR A 67 8.21 -9.74 -5.89
CA THR A 67 9.53 -10.16 -5.36
C THR A 67 10.26 -9.07 -4.57
N GLY A 68 9.95 -7.80 -4.78
CA GLY A 68 10.48 -6.68 -4.01
C GLY A 68 9.87 -6.49 -2.62
N ASP A 69 8.67 -7.03 -2.38
CA ASP A 69 7.91 -6.83 -1.15
C ASP A 69 7.81 -8.12 -0.35
N ASN A 70 8.44 -8.15 0.83
CA ASN A 70 8.29 -9.28 1.74
C ASN A 70 7.06 -9.07 2.63
N PRO A 71 5.99 -9.88 2.48
CA PRO A 71 4.73 -9.65 3.21
C PRO A 71 4.89 -9.73 4.73
N LEU A 72 5.83 -10.55 5.21
CA LEU A 72 6.10 -10.67 6.64
C LEU A 72 6.74 -9.39 7.19
N TYR A 73 7.72 -8.83 6.48
CA TYR A 73 8.33 -7.56 6.91
C TYR A 73 7.33 -6.41 6.85
N THR A 74 6.52 -6.31 5.80
CA THR A 74 5.47 -5.29 5.68
C THR A 74 4.43 -5.43 6.80
N GLY A 75 4.01 -6.66 7.11
CA GLY A 75 3.09 -6.95 8.20
C GLY A 75 3.66 -6.58 9.57
N LEU A 76 4.90 -6.99 9.85
CA LEU A 76 5.59 -6.66 11.11
C LEU A 76 5.82 -5.16 11.27
N ALA A 77 6.20 -4.45 10.19
CA ALA A 77 6.36 -3.00 10.21
C ALA A 77 5.05 -2.28 10.50
N THR A 78 3.94 -2.74 9.89
CA THR A 78 2.59 -2.18 10.13
C THR A 78 2.15 -2.42 11.57
N PHE A 79 2.31 -3.65 12.07
CA PHE A 79 1.97 -4.02 13.44
C PHE A 79 2.79 -3.23 14.47
N GLY A 80 4.11 -3.17 14.29
CA GLY A 80 5.00 -2.41 15.16
C GLY A 80 4.66 -0.93 15.18
N SER A 81 4.36 -0.34 14.01
CA SER A 81 3.94 1.06 13.91
C SER A 81 2.62 1.29 14.65
N PHE A 82 1.64 0.39 14.49
CA PHE A 82 0.35 0.50 15.18
C PHE A 82 0.51 0.44 16.71
N LEU A 83 1.37 -0.44 17.22
CA LEU A 83 1.67 -0.50 18.66
C LEU A 83 2.35 0.78 19.16
N VAL A 84 3.38 1.25 18.46
CA VAL A 84 4.17 2.42 18.87
C VAL A 84 3.31 3.68 18.93
N PHE A 85 2.45 3.92 17.94
CA PHE A 85 1.58 5.10 17.96
C PHE A 85 0.32 4.90 18.82
N GLY A 86 -0.23 3.68 18.84
CA GLY A 86 -1.45 3.35 19.58
C GLY A 86 -1.27 3.34 21.09
N ILE A 87 -0.06 3.06 21.59
CA ILE A 87 0.20 3.07 23.04
C ILE A 87 0.25 4.49 23.62
N ILE A 88 0.66 5.49 22.84
CA ILE A 88 0.87 6.88 23.30
C ILE A 88 -0.35 7.43 24.08
N PRO A 89 -1.59 7.40 23.54
CA PRO A 89 -2.75 7.89 24.28
C PRO A 89 -3.16 7.01 25.48
N LEU A 90 -2.64 5.79 25.59
CA LEU A 90 -2.90 4.87 26.70
C LEU A 90 -1.90 5.01 27.85
N LEU A 91 -0.71 5.58 27.60
CA LEU A 91 0.33 5.79 28.62
C LEU A 91 -0.19 6.48 29.89
N PRO A 92 -1.03 7.54 29.82
CA PRO A 92 -1.55 8.18 31.03
C PRO A 92 -2.32 7.20 31.94
N PHE A 93 -3.10 6.29 31.35
CA PHE A 93 -3.89 5.31 32.12
C PHE A 93 -3.00 4.25 32.78
N LEU A 94 -1.86 3.92 32.17
CA LEU A 94 -0.92 2.94 32.73
C LEU A 94 -0.08 3.51 33.87
N PHE A 95 0.38 4.76 33.74
CA PHE A 95 1.38 5.34 34.65
C PHE A 95 0.84 6.36 35.64
N LEU A 96 -0.34 6.95 35.39
CA LEU A 96 -0.91 8.02 36.20
C LEU A 96 -2.23 7.63 36.87
N SER A 97 -2.39 6.35 37.22
CA SER A 97 -3.63 5.74 37.75
C SER A 97 -4.20 6.41 39.00
N ASN A 98 -3.40 7.15 39.77
CA ASN A 98 -3.83 7.92 40.94
C ASN A 98 -4.40 9.32 40.60
N SER A 99 -4.38 9.72 39.32
CA SER A 99 -4.89 11.02 38.87
C SER A 99 -6.40 11.00 38.69
N SER A 100 -7.04 12.18 38.66
CA SER A 100 -8.47 12.28 38.36
C SER A 100 -8.77 11.81 36.93
N ASN A 101 -9.95 11.23 36.72
CA ASN A 101 -10.40 10.79 35.40
C ASN A 101 -10.34 11.91 34.35
N THR A 102 -10.66 13.14 34.75
CA THR A 102 -10.56 14.32 33.87
C THR A 102 -9.12 14.59 33.44
N ALA A 103 -8.14 14.49 34.34
CA ALA A 103 -6.74 14.68 34.01
C ALA A 103 -6.23 13.58 33.07
N LEU A 104 -6.58 12.31 33.34
CA LEU A 104 -6.24 11.18 32.47
C LEU A 104 -6.78 11.36 31.05
N PHE A 105 -8.03 11.80 30.93
CA PHE A 105 -8.66 12.08 29.65
C PHE A 105 -7.95 13.21 28.89
N MET A 106 -7.62 14.32 29.56
CA MET A 106 -6.87 15.43 28.95
C MET A 106 -5.47 15.00 28.48
N TYR A 107 -4.75 14.23 29.29
CA TYR A 107 -3.44 13.71 28.90
C TYR A 107 -3.54 12.74 27.72
N SER A 108 -4.59 11.93 27.66
CA SER A 108 -4.85 11.02 26.54
C SER A 108 -5.12 11.80 25.25
N ILE A 109 -5.96 12.83 25.28
CA ILE A 109 -6.21 13.73 24.13
C ILE A 109 -4.90 14.35 23.63
N PHE A 110 -4.09 14.88 24.55
CA PHE A 110 -2.81 15.49 24.19
C PHE A 110 -1.83 14.46 23.59
N GLY A 111 -1.81 13.25 24.15
CA GLY A 111 -1.05 12.12 23.62
C GLY A 111 -1.50 11.74 22.20
N THR A 112 -2.80 11.62 21.95
CA THR A 112 -3.36 11.38 20.60
C THR A 112 -2.95 12.48 19.64
N PHE A 113 -3.05 13.75 20.04
CA PHE A 113 -2.67 14.87 19.20
C PHE A 113 -1.18 14.82 18.81
N ILE A 114 -0.28 14.55 19.77
CA ILE A 114 1.14 14.35 19.49
C ILE A 114 1.36 13.18 18.54
N ALA A 115 0.71 12.04 18.76
CA ALA A 115 0.82 10.86 17.91
C ALA A 115 0.41 11.17 16.46
N LEU A 116 -0.70 11.90 16.27
CA LEU A 116 -1.19 12.31 14.95
C LEU A 116 -0.24 13.31 14.27
N VAL A 117 0.32 14.28 15.02
CA VAL A 117 1.31 15.22 14.48
C VAL A 117 2.58 14.48 14.03
N LEU A 118 3.09 13.56 14.84
CA LEU A 118 4.25 12.73 14.49
C LEU A 118 3.98 11.88 13.25
N LEU A 119 2.79 11.27 13.15
CA LEU A 119 2.37 10.51 11.97
C LEU A 119 2.26 11.40 10.72
N GLY A 120 1.77 12.64 10.86
CA GLY A 120 1.73 13.63 9.78
C GLY A 120 3.11 14.04 9.29
N ILE A 121 4.09 14.20 10.20
CA ILE A 121 5.50 14.46 9.85
C ILE A 121 6.11 13.25 9.12
N LEU A 122 5.81 12.04 9.57
CA LEU A 122 6.29 10.82 8.92
C LEU A 122 5.72 10.69 7.50
N LYS A 123 4.40 10.92 7.34
CA LYS A 123 3.74 10.96 6.04
C LYS A 123 4.38 11.99 5.11
N TRP A 124 4.64 13.20 5.62
CA TRP A 124 5.33 14.24 4.86
C TRP A 124 6.69 13.75 4.33
N LYS A 125 7.51 13.17 5.21
CA LYS A 125 8.87 12.72 4.87
C LYS A 125 8.89 11.55 3.89
N VAL A 126 7.96 10.60 4.01
CA VAL A 126 7.94 9.38 3.19
C VAL A 126 7.23 9.59 1.85
N VAL A 127 6.09 10.28 1.86
CA VAL A 127 5.25 10.45 0.66
C VAL A 127 5.68 11.66 -0.17
N GLY A 128 6.49 12.57 0.40
CA GLY A 128 6.99 13.76 -0.32
C GLY A 128 5.91 14.81 -0.61
N THR A 129 4.79 14.77 0.11
CA THR A 129 3.71 15.76 0.00
C THR A 129 4.09 17.08 0.70
N GLY A 130 3.23 18.10 0.68
CA GLY A 130 3.48 19.34 1.43
C GLY A 130 3.27 19.15 2.94
N LEU A 131 4.21 19.59 3.79
CA LEU A 131 4.16 19.39 5.25
C LEU A 131 2.84 19.82 5.89
N LYS A 132 2.34 21.01 5.52
CA LYS A 132 1.07 21.53 6.03
C LYS A 132 -0.10 20.64 5.66
N THR A 133 -0.13 20.15 4.42
CA THR A 133 -1.17 19.25 3.92
C THR A 133 -1.13 17.92 4.66
N SER A 134 0.06 17.31 4.81
CA SER A 134 0.21 16.02 5.50
C SER A 134 -0.23 16.10 6.96
N LEU A 135 0.16 17.16 7.67
CA LEU A 135 -0.24 17.39 9.06
C LEU A 135 -1.75 17.59 9.19
N PHE A 136 -2.31 18.50 8.39
CA PHE A 136 -3.72 18.85 8.45
C PHE A 136 -4.62 17.66 8.16
N GLU A 137 -4.29 16.90 7.11
CA GLU A 137 -5.06 15.72 6.71
C GLU A 137 -5.05 14.65 7.80
N VAL A 138 -3.87 14.31 8.35
CA VAL A 138 -3.75 13.27 9.39
C VAL A 138 -4.45 13.69 10.68
N VAL A 139 -4.27 14.95 11.11
CA VAL A 139 -4.91 15.45 12.33
C VAL A 139 -6.42 15.49 12.18
N ILE A 140 -6.97 15.98 11.06
CA ILE A 140 -8.42 16.10 10.89
C ILE A 140 -9.09 14.74 10.78
N ILE A 141 -8.53 13.82 9.99
CA ILE A 141 -9.10 12.48 9.86
C ILE A 141 -9.05 11.76 11.22
N GLY A 142 -7.93 11.87 11.93
CA GLY A 142 -7.77 11.30 13.27
C GLY A 142 -8.74 11.91 14.29
N SER A 143 -8.88 13.24 14.31
CA SER A 143 -9.82 13.94 15.18
C SER A 143 -11.27 13.57 14.87
N ALA A 144 -11.66 13.51 13.59
CA ALA A 144 -13.00 13.11 13.19
C ALA A 144 -13.32 11.68 13.63
N ALA A 145 -12.39 10.73 13.42
CA ALA A 145 -12.54 9.36 13.87
C ALA A 145 -12.67 9.26 15.40
N ALA A 146 -11.83 10.00 16.15
CA ALA A 146 -11.90 10.04 17.61
C ALA A 146 -13.23 10.63 18.12
N THR A 147 -13.71 11.70 17.50
CA THR A 147 -15.02 12.28 17.83
C THR A 147 -16.15 11.30 17.58
N VAL A 148 -16.15 10.62 16.42
CA VAL A 148 -17.17 9.60 16.11
C VAL A 148 -17.11 8.46 17.13
N ALA A 149 -15.92 7.95 17.45
CA ALA A 149 -15.75 6.89 18.45
C ALA A 149 -16.26 7.30 19.84
N TYR A 150 -15.99 8.54 20.25
CA TYR A 150 -16.49 9.09 21.52
C TYR A 150 -18.02 9.22 21.53
N LEU A 151 -18.62 9.73 20.46
CA LEU A 151 -20.07 9.88 20.34
C LEU A 151 -20.78 8.53 20.35
N VAL A 152 -20.26 7.57 19.58
CA VAL A 152 -20.77 6.20 19.54
C VAL A 152 -20.65 5.55 20.92
N GLY A 153 -19.48 5.63 21.55
CA GLY A 153 -19.28 5.13 22.91
C GLY A 153 -20.29 5.72 23.88
N SER A 154 -20.46 7.05 23.86
CA SER A 154 -21.41 7.77 24.71
C SER A 154 -22.87 7.36 24.45
N PHE A 155 -23.26 7.13 23.20
CA PHE A 155 -24.61 6.72 22.84
C PHE A 155 -24.97 5.34 23.39
N PHE A 156 -24.04 4.38 23.35
CA PHE A 156 -24.25 3.04 23.90
C PHE A 156 -24.05 2.96 25.43
N THR A 157 -23.65 4.05 26.07
CA THR A 157 -23.58 4.12 27.55
C THR A 157 -24.87 4.68 28.18
N ILE A 158 -25.79 5.19 27.37
CA ILE A 158 -27.16 5.61 27.75
C ILE A 158 -28.07 4.38 27.78
#